data_AF-A0A645FX42-F1
#
_entry.id   AF-A0A645FX42-F1
#
_cell.length_a   1.000
_cell.length_b   1.000
_cell.length_c   1.000
_cell.angle_alpha   90.00
_cell.angle_beta   90.00
_cell.angle_gamma   90.00
#
_symmetry.space_group_name_H-M   'P 1'
#
loop_
_entity.id
_entity.type
_entity.pdbx_description
1 polymer ?
#
loop_
_entity_poly.entity_id
_entity_poly.type
_entity_poly.pdbx_seq_one_letter_code
_entity_poly.pdbx_strand_id
1 'polypeptide(L)'
;MRRGKMQNNDAPLVGMYYSWGHDAEFGKWSDQYIAIAPIAGPDGKAYAYGDLNGVNSLQRNEVSITTACKDPALALRWVDEFYNSEASIQNFWGAIGTVITKNADGTYVLNDPPAGTSADAWYWDQSLRDFGPKYVEPGFSDKLILNPAAGDGLKLVTSKLGEEFVIEPFPDVIHTEEETSEISSLYKDISDYAKQTRAKWITAGGIDEEWDAYIDQMKRMGSDRYLEIKLTALERMK
;
A
#
# COMPACT_ATOMS: atom_id res chain seq x y z
N MET A 1 9.23 -12.75 14.85
CA MET A 1 8.48 -13.99 15.13
C MET A 1 7.66 -14.49 13.92
N ARG A 2 6.96 -13.62 13.19
CA ARG A 2 6.17 -13.98 11.98
C ARG A 2 6.99 -14.61 10.85
N ARG A 3 8.00 -13.90 10.32
CA ARG A 3 8.87 -14.39 9.22
C ARG A 3 9.52 -15.74 9.53
N GLY A 4 9.92 -15.99 10.77
CA GLY A 4 10.51 -17.27 11.17
C GLY A 4 9.59 -18.48 10.99
N LYS A 5 8.26 -18.28 11.01
CA LYS A 5 7.30 -19.35 10.69
C LYS A 5 7.08 -19.50 9.19
N MET A 6 7.01 -18.40 8.45
CA MET A 6 6.81 -18.40 6.99
C MET A 6 8.03 -18.92 6.23
N GLN A 7 9.23 -18.65 6.75
CA GLN A 7 10.52 -19.02 6.18
C GLN A 7 11.23 -20.05 7.08
N ASN A 8 10.46 -20.95 7.71
CA ASN A 8 11.05 -21.99 8.54
C ASN A 8 12.04 -22.84 7.75
N ASN A 9 13.14 -23.24 8.37
CA ASN A 9 14.23 -23.93 7.66
C ASN A 9 13.87 -25.35 7.21
N ASP A 10 12.95 -26.02 7.91
CA ASP A 10 12.72 -27.46 7.76
C ASP A 10 11.46 -27.75 6.94
N ALA A 11 10.40 -26.96 7.11
CA ALA A 11 9.12 -27.17 6.43
C ALA A 11 8.28 -25.87 6.27
N PRO A 12 7.38 -25.79 5.27
CA PRO A 12 6.40 -24.71 5.15
C PRO A 12 5.28 -24.88 6.20
N LEU A 13 5.38 -24.16 7.32
CA LEU A 13 4.47 -24.33 8.46
C LEU A 13 3.15 -23.55 8.36
N VAL A 14 3.03 -22.62 7.42
CA VAL A 14 1.90 -21.69 7.31
C VAL A 14 1.01 -22.12 6.15
N GLY A 15 -0.28 -22.39 6.38
CA GLY A 15 -1.19 -22.79 5.31
C GLY A 15 -1.73 -21.61 4.48
N MET A 16 -1.98 -20.47 5.12
CA MET A 16 -2.48 -19.25 4.47
C MET A 16 -1.91 -18.03 5.18
N TYR A 17 -1.61 -17.00 4.40
CA TYR A 17 -1.23 -15.70 4.94
C TYR A 17 -1.72 -14.56 4.03
N TYR A 18 -2.08 -13.43 4.64
CA TYR A 18 -2.45 -12.21 3.93
C TYR A 18 -1.26 -11.27 3.86
N SER A 19 -0.73 -11.00 2.65
CA SER A 19 0.39 -10.09 2.43
C SER A 19 0.48 -9.56 1.01
N TRP A 20 1.54 -8.81 0.74
CA TRP A 20 1.88 -8.16 -0.53
C TRP A 20 2.21 -9.11 -1.69
N GLY A 21 2.73 -10.31 -1.41
CA GLY A 21 3.16 -11.27 -2.41
C GLY A 21 3.82 -12.49 -1.75
N HIS A 22 3.66 -13.66 -2.36
CA HIS A 22 4.23 -14.89 -1.79
C HIS A 22 5.76 -14.95 -1.92
N ASP A 23 6.33 -14.34 -2.96
CA ASP A 23 7.76 -14.16 -3.23
C ASP A 23 8.46 -13.29 -2.17
N ALA A 24 7.74 -12.33 -1.58
CA ALA A 24 8.26 -11.47 -0.52
C ALA A 24 8.22 -12.11 0.88
N GLU A 25 7.29 -13.04 1.15
CA GLU A 25 7.03 -13.53 2.50
C GLU A 25 7.59 -14.92 2.79
N PHE A 26 7.49 -15.86 1.84
CA PHE A 26 7.72 -17.29 2.10
C PHE A 26 9.13 -17.77 1.76
N GLY A 27 10.00 -16.91 1.21
CA GLY A 27 11.39 -17.24 0.91
C GLY A 27 11.48 -18.47 -0.02
N LYS A 28 12.31 -19.46 0.34
CA LYS A 28 12.48 -20.70 -0.46
C LYS A 28 11.21 -21.54 -0.64
N TRP A 29 10.17 -21.28 0.16
CA TRP A 29 8.89 -21.97 0.05
C TRP A 29 7.89 -21.26 -0.86
N SER A 30 8.25 -20.11 -1.44
CA SER A 30 7.36 -19.26 -2.23
C SER A 30 6.61 -20.01 -3.33
N ASP A 31 7.29 -20.93 -4.04
CA ASP A 31 6.71 -21.71 -5.14
C ASP A 31 5.61 -22.70 -4.69
N GLN A 32 5.41 -22.89 -3.38
CA GLN A 32 4.34 -23.70 -2.82
C GLN A 32 3.08 -22.90 -2.49
N TYR A 33 3.10 -21.58 -2.71
CA TYR A 33 2.00 -20.69 -2.43
C TYR A 33 1.51 -20.05 -3.71
N ILE A 34 0.21 -19.80 -3.75
CA ILE A 34 -0.45 -19.05 -4.80
C ILE A 34 -1.25 -17.90 -4.17
N ALA A 35 -1.46 -16.84 -4.94
CA ALA A 35 -2.50 -15.88 -4.62
C ALA A 35 -3.88 -16.53 -4.80
N ILE A 36 -4.82 -16.18 -3.93
CA ILE A 36 -6.22 -16.62 -4.03
C ILE A 36 -7.09 -15.43 -4.40
N ALA A 37 -8.05 -15.64 -5.30
CA ALA A 37 -9.03 -14.62 -5.63
C ALA A 37 -9.92 -14.29 -4.41
N PRO A 38 -10.54 -13.10 -4.37
CA PRO A 38 -11.54 -12.75 -3.37
C PRO A 38 -12.63 -13.83 -3.26
N ILE A 39 -12.93 -14.24 -2.02
CA ILE A 39 -13.89 -15.29 -1.73
C ILE A 39 -15.28 -14.67 -1.58
N ALA A 40 -16.29 -15.26 -2.23
CA ALA A 40 -17.67 -14.81 -2.10
C ALA A 40 -18.18 -14.97 -0.65
N GLY A 41 -18.78 -13.92 -0.11
CA GLY A 41 -19.40 -13.89 1.19
C GLY A 41 -20.78 -14.57 1.22
N PRO A 42 -21.44 -14.59 2.38
CA PRO A 42 -22.79 -15.15 2.54
C PRO A 42 -23.87 -14.50 1.65
N ASP A 43 -23.63 -13.28 1.17
CA ASP A 43 -24.47 -12.56 0.22
C ASP A 43 -24.24 -12.97 -1.25
N GLY A 44 -23.33 -13.92 -1.49
CA GLY A 44 -22.96 -14.42 -2.80
C GLY A 44 -22.02 -13.51 -3.59
N LYS A 45 -21.51 -12.42 -2.98
CA LYS A 45 -20.63 -11.46 -3.65
C LYS A 45 -19.21 -11.52 -3.08
N ALA A 46 -18.23 -11.27 -3.93
CA ALA A 46 -16.84 -11.13 -3.51
C ALA A 46 -16.42 -9.65 -3.58
N TYR A 47 -15.50 -9.27 -2.71
CA TYR A 47 -15.09 -7.88 -2.50
C TYR A 47 -13.57 -7.81 -2.35
N ALA A 48 -12.95 -6.84 -3.01
CA ALA A 48 -11.54 -6.54 -2.89
C ALA A 48 -11.33 -5.06 -2.51
N TYR A 49 -10.31 -4.82 -1.71
CA TYR A 49 -9.73 -3.49 -1.60
C TYR A 49 -8.89 -3.21 -2.86
N GLY A 50 -8.94 -2.00 -3.37
CA GLY A 50 -8.15 -1.61 -4.53
C GLY A 50 -8.28 -0.13 -4.86
N ASP A 51 -7.54 0.29 -5.87
CA ASP A 51 -7.49 1.66 -6.33
C ASP A 51 -7.73 1.69 -7.85
N LEU A 52 -9.00 1.61 -8.25
CA LEU A 52 -9.44 1.41 -9.64
C LEU A 52 -8.79 2.36 -10.64
N ASN A 53 -8.52 3.60 -10.22
CA ASN A 53 -8.01 4.65 -11.09
C ASN A 53 -6.60 5.11 -10.69
N GLY A 54 -5.95 4.43 -9.74
CA GLY A 54 -4.62 4.80 -9.24
C GLY A 54 -4.56 6.13 -8.46
N VAL A 55 -5.71 6.76 -8.18
CA VAL A 55 -5.78 8.10 -7.59
C VAL A 55 -5.43 8.06 -6.10
N ASN A 56 -5.86 7.02 -5.37
CA ASN A 56 -5.53 6.88 -3.94
C ASN A 56 -4.07 6.45 -3.72
N SER A 57 -3.39 6.01 -4.78
CA SER A 57 -1.95 5.70 -4.78
C SER A 57 -1.08 6.95 -4.96
N LEU A 58 -1.68 8.12 -5.24
CA LEU A 58 -0.97 9.39 -5.32
C LEU A 58 -0.74 9.95 -3.91
N GLN A 59 0.47 9.78 -3.40
CA GLN A 59 0.86 10.32 -2.10
C GLN A 59 1.25 11.81 -2.19
N ARG A 60 1.00 12.52 -1.08
CA ARG A 60 1.27 13.96 -0.93
C ARG A 60 2.48 14.17 -0.02
N ASN A 61 3.12 15.33 -0.17
CA ASN A 61 4.24 15.78 0.68
C ASN A 61 5.51 14.92 0.56
N GLU A 62 5.75 14.31 -0.60
CA GLU A 62 6.98 13.55 -0.89
C GLU A 62 8.25 14.40 -0.92
N VAL A 63 8.11 15.73 -0.98
CA VAL A 63 9.19 16.71 -0.84
C VAL A 63 8.69 17.89 -0.01
N SER A 64 9.53 18.39 0.90
CA SER A 64 9.29 19.62 1.65
C SER A 64 10.54 20.49 1.67
N ILE A 65 10.41 21.77 1.29
CA ILE A 65 11.50 22.76 1.35
C ILE A 65 11.29 23.62 2.59
N THR A 66 12.27 23.59 3.51
CA THR A 66 12.18 24.33 4.78
C THR A 66 12.40 25.83 4.58
N THR A 67 11.91 26.63 5.53
CA THR A 67 12.16 28.10 5.57
C THR A 67 13.62 28.47 5.78
N ALA A 68 14.47 27.52 6.20
CA ALA A 68 15.92 27.70 6.33
C ALA A 68 16.68 27.49 5.01
N CYS A 69 16.01 27.03 3.94
CA CYS A 69 16.65 26.85 2.64
C CYS A 69 17.11 28.21 2.07
N LYS A 70 18.42 28.35 1.88
CA LYS A 70 19.02 29.61 1.39
C LYS A 70 18.70 29.90 -0.08
N ASP A 71 18.43 28.85 -0.86
CA ASP A 71 18.09 28.96 -2.28
C ASP A 71 16.97 27.96 -2.63
N PRO A 72 15.70 28.30 -2.32
CA PRO A 72 14.57 27.44 -2.63
C PRO A 72 14.35 27.27 -4.13
N ALA A 73 14.78 28.22 -4.97
CA ALA A 73 14.65 28.13 -6.42
C ALA A 73 15.57 27.05 -7.00
N LEU A 74 16.82 26.99 -6.55
CA LEU A 74 17.73 25.90 -6.93
C LEU A 74 17.26 24.55 -6.41
N ALA A 75 16.78 24.49 -5.16
CA ALA A 75 16.22 23.26 -4.60
C ALA A 75 15.03 22.75 -5.43
N LEU A 76 14.12 23.64 -5.83
CA LEU A 76 12.98 23.27 -6.67
C LEU A 76 13.40 22.79 -8.06
N ARG A 77 14.41 23.43 -8.68
CA ARG A 77 14.96 22.96 -9.97
C ARG A 77 15.55 21.56 -9.86
N TRP A 78 16.20 21.21 -8.75
CA TRP A 78 16.71 19.86 -8.53
C TRP A 78 15.56 18.84 -8.32
N VAL A 79 14.50 19.24 -7.62
CA VAL A 79 13.30 18.41 -7.44
C VAL A 79 12.58 18.14 -8.77
N ASP A 80 12.55 19.12 -9.67
CA ASP A 80 11.95 19.00 -11.00
C ASP A 80 12.57 17.85 -11.83
N GLU A 81 13.86 17.56 -11.63
CA GLU A 81 14.56 16.45 -12.28
C GLU A 81 14.00 15.06 -11.90
N PHE A 82 13.25 14.94 -10.81
CA PHE A 82 12.55 13.70 -10.45
C PHE A 82 11.26 13.49 -11.27
N TYR A 83 10.69 14.55 -11.84
CA TYR A 83 9.41 14.53 -12.56
C TYR A 83 9.56 14.17 -14.04
N ASN A 84 10.28 13.08 -14.30
CA ASN A 84 10.24 12.39 -15.59
C ASN A 84 10.20 10.88 -15.38
N SER A 85 9.77 10.15 -16.41
CA SER A 85 9.52 8.71 -16.31
C SER A 85 10.78 7.89 -15.99
N GLU A 86 11.95 8.27 -16.51
CA GLU A 86 13.22 7.56 -16.27
C GLU A 86 13.76 7.78 -14.85
N ALA A 87 13.70 9.01 -14.35
CA ALA A 87 14.03 9.32 -12.97
C ALA A 87 13.06 8.63 -12.01
N SER A 88 11.77 8.56 -12.36
CA SER A 88 10.73 7.99 -11.51
C SER A 88 10.88 6.48 -11.31
N ILE A 89 11.20 5.73 -12.37
CA ILE A 89 11.48 4.29 -12.20
C ILE A 89 12.73 4.06 -11.36
N GLN A 90 13.74 4.92 -11.47
CA GLN A 90 14.93 4.82 -10.63
C GLN A 90 14.63 5.17 -9.17
N ASN A 91 13.80 6.18 -8.93
CA ASN A 91 13.37 6.57 -7.60
C ASN A 91 12.49 5.48 -6.94
N PHE A 92 11.70 4.75 -7.73
CA PHE A 92 10.79 3.72 -7.24
C PHE A 92 11.41 2.33 -7.11
N TRP A 93 12.24 1.89 -8.05
CA TRP A 93 12.84 0.54 -8.05
C TRP A 93 14.33 0.54 -7.72
N GLY A 94 15.06 1.57 -8.11
CA GLY A 94 16.51 1.69 -7.93
C GLY A 94 17.24 2.01 -9.24
N ALA A 95 18.52 2.32 -9.12
CA ALA A 95 19.30 2.91 -10.22
C ALA A 95 19.41 2.03 -11.48
N ILE A 96 19.50 2.70 -12.65
CA ILE A 96 19.90 2.07 -13.91
C ILE A 96 21.35 1.57 -13.78
N GLY A 97 21.60 0.37 -14.29
CA GLY A 97 22.87 -0.35 -14.15
C GLY A 97 22.98 -1.16 -12.86
N THR A 98 21.99 -1.06 -11.96
CA THR A 98 21.88 -1.91 -10.75
C THR A 98 20.57 -2.70 -10.79
N VAL A 99 19.44 -2.03 -10.48
CA VAL A 99 18.12 -2.67 -10.44
C VAL A 99 17.47 -2.69 -11.83
N ILE A 100 17.75 -1.67 -12.63
CA ILE A 100 17.15 -1.50 -13.95
C ILE A 100 18.21 -1.61 -15.03
N THR A 101 17.94 -2.36 -16.09
CA THR A 101 18.74 -2.35 -17.32
C THR A 101 18.01 -1.54 -18.40
N LYS A 102 18.64 -0.49 -18.92
CA LYS A 102 18.13 0.26 -20.07
C LYS A 102 18.70 -0.33 -21.36
N ASN A 103 17.83 -0.82 -22.23
CA ASN A 103 18.20 -1.40 -23.52
C ASN A 103 18.37 -0.31 -24.60
N ALA A 104 19.11 -0.65 -25.65
CA ALA A 104 19.36 0.26 -26.78
C ALA A 104 18.10 0.62 -27.59
N ASP A 105 17.07 -0.22 -27.53
CA ASP A 105 15.77 0.00 -28.18
C ASP A 105 14.83 0.92 -27.37
N GLY A 106 15.27 1.41 -26.21
CA GLY A 106 14.49 2.29 -25.34
C GLY A 106 13.58 1.57 -24.36
N THR A 107 13.67 0.23 -24.25
CA THR A 107 12.99 -0.54 -23.20
C THR A 107 13.81 -0.60 -21.90
N TYR A 108 13.13 -0.84 -20.78
CA TYR A 108 13.72 -0.95 -19.45
C TYR A 108 13.35 -2.29 -18.83
N VAL A 109 14.35 -3.10 -18.52
CA VAL A 109 14.18 -4.37 -17.82
C VAL A 109 14.35 -4.13 -16.33
N LEU A 110 13.35 -4.52 -15.54
CA LEU A 110 13.52 -4.65 -14.10
C LEU A 110 14.20 -5.99 -13.82
N ASN A 111 15.45 -5.94 -13.34
CA ASN A 111 16.28 -7.13 -13.19
C ASN A 111 15.77 -8.02 -12.04
N ASP A 112 16.12 -9.31 -12.10
CA ASP A 112 15.87 -10.22 -10.99
C ASP A 112 16.75 -9.88 -9.78
N PRO A 113 16.24 -10.09 -8.55
CA PRO A 113 17.00 -9.80 -7.34
C PRO A 113 18.25 -10.65 -7.20
N PRO A 114 19.30 -10.17 -6.50
CA PRO A 114 20.43 -10.99 -6.10
C PRO A 114 20.00 -12.26 -5.35
N ALA A 115 20.78 -13.33 -5.50
CA ALA A 115 20.50 -14.59 -4.81
C ALA A 115 20.38 -14.39 -3.29
N GLY A 116 19.31 -14.90 -2.71
CA GLY A 116 19.05 -14.82 -1.27
C GLY A 116 18.30 -13.57 -0.80
N THR A 117 17.92 -12.65 -1.70
CA THR A 117 16.98 -11.56 -1.38
C THR A 117 15.71 -11.64 -2.24
N SER A 118 14.61 -11.08 -1.75
CA SER A 118 13.40 -10.90 -2.57
C SER A 118 13.52 -9.61 -3.39
N ALA A 119 12.79 -9.55 -4.50
CA ALA A 119 12.67 -8.35 -5.32
C ALA A 119 12.22 -7.15 -4.48
N ASP A 120 11.17 -7.33 -3.67
CA ASP A 120 10.64 -6.26 -2.81
C ASP A 120 11.69 -5.74 -1.82
N ALA A 121 12.40 -6.63 -1.11
CA ALA A 121 13.45 -6.24 -0.18
C ALA A 121 14.62 -5.52 -0.87
N TRP A 122 14.96 -5.95 -2.09
CA TRP A 122 16.00 -5.30 -2.88
C TRP A 122 15.59 -3.89 -3.33
N TYR A 123 14.35 -3.68 -3.79
CA TYR A 123 13.87 -2.35 -4.17
C TYR A 123 13.90 -1.37 -2.99
N TRP A 124 13.46 -1.81 -1.80
CA TRP A 124 13.54 -1.02 -0.57
C TRP A 124 14.97 -0.65 -0.15
N ASP A 125 15.95 -1.47 -0.48
CA ASP A 125 17.37 -1.20 -0.19
C ASP A 125 17.99 -0.22 -1.21
N GLN A 126 17.44 -0.15 -2.43
CA GLN A 126 18.04 0.56 -3.56
C GLN A 126 17.33 1.85 -3.94
N SER A 127 16.19 2.17 -3.31
CA SER A 127 15.34 3.28 -3.75
C SER A 127 14.55 3.91 -2.60
N LEU A 128 13.85 5.01 -2.89
CA LEU A 128 12.88 5.59 -1.95
C LEU A 128 11.55 4.83 -1.94
N ARG A 129 11.35 3.94 -2.92
CA ARG A 129 10.19 3.07 -3.09
C ARG A 129 8.89 3.87 -3.03
N ASP A 130 8.07 3.63 -2.01
CA ASP A 130 6.78 4.29 -1.86
C ASP A 130 6.94 5.78 -1.59
N PHE A 131 8.09 6.19 -1.06
CA PHE A 131 8.42 7.57 -0.74
C PHE A 131 9.19 8.25 -1.89
N GLY A 132 9.11 9.57 -1.98
CA GLY A 132 9.82 10.39 -2.94
C GLY A 132 8.99 10.81 -4.17
N PRO A 133 9.36 11.96 -4.78
CA PRO A 133 8.65 12.51 -5.93
C PRO A 133 8.75 11.56 -7.13
N LYS A 134 7.63 11.36 -7.82
CA LYS A 134 7.57 10.47 -8.98
C LYS A 134 6.44 10.90 -9.93
N TYR A 135 6.67 10.69 -11.21
CA TYR A 135 5.73 10.90 -12.30
C TYR A 135 6.07 9.98 -13.46
N VAL A 136 5.06 9.24 -13.96
CA VAL A 136 5.20 8.38 -15.12
C VAL A 136 4.28 8.90 -16.22
N GLU A 137 4.86 9.21 -17.37
CA GLU A 137 4.12 9.68 -18.54
C GLU A 137 3.21 8.57 -19.10
N PRO A 138 2.03 8.92 -19.65
CA PRO A 138 1.18 7.96 -20.35
C PRO A 138 1.96 7.17 -21.42
N GLY A 139 1.76 5.85 -21.45
CA GLY A 139 2.43 4.94 -22.39
C GLY A 139 3.88 4.60 -22.05
N PHE A 140 4.47 5.19 -21.00
CA PHE A 140 5.82 4.81 -20.58
C PHE A 140 5.88 3.35 -20.09
N SER A 141 4.82 2.87 -19.45
CA SER A 141 4.70 1.49 -18.96
C SER A 141 4.86 0.44 -20.07
N ASP A 142 4.54 0.76 -21.33
CA ASP A 142 4.72 -0.14 -22.47
C ASP A 142 6.20 -0.43 -22.78
N LYS A 143 7.11 0.40 -22.25
CA LYS A 143 8.57 0.22 -22.39
C LYS A 143 9.15 -0.62 -21.25
N LEU A 144 8.35 -0.98 -20.25
CA LEU A 144 8.81 -1.70 -19.07
C LEU A 144 8.67 -3.21 -19.28
N ILE A 145 9.75 -3.94 -19.00
CA ILE A 145 9.81 -5.39 -19.04
C ILE A 145 9.96 -5.88 -17.61
N LEU A 146 8.88 -6.46 -17.08
CA LEU A 146 8.80 -6.93 -15.70
C LEU A 146 8.71 -8.47 -15.68
N ASN A 147 9.39 -9.11 -14.73
CA ASN A 147 9.28 -10.55 -14.53
C ASN A 147 7.88 -10.90 -13.96
N PRO A 148 7.02 -11.64 -14.69
CA PRO A 148 5.67 -11.97 -14.21
C PRO A 148 5.66 -12.95 -13.02
N ALA A 149 6.81 -13.55 -12.68
CA ALA A 149 6.95 -14.51 -11.58
C ALA A 149 7.62 -13.93 -10.32
N ALA A 150 8.05 -12.66 -10.34
CA ALA A 150 8.70 -12.04 -9.19
C ALA A 150 8.39 -10.54 -9.05
N GLY A 151 8.48 -10.03 -7.82
CA GLY A 151 8.40 -8.61 -7.50
C GLY A 151 7.12 -7.96 -8.02
N ASP A 152 7.26 -6.76 -8.58
CA ASP A 152 6.10 -5.99 -9.04
C ASP A 152 5.47 -6.55 -10.31
N GLY A 153 6.21 -7.32 -11.13
CA GLY A 153 5.61 -8.03 -12.27
C GLY A 153 4.67 -9.15 -11.82
N LEU A 154 5.02 -9.90 -10.76
CA LEU A 154 4.11 -10.84 -10.11
C LEU A 154 2.89 -10.12 -9.52
N LYS A 155 3.07 -8.97 -8.87
CA LYS A 155 1.96 -8.18 -8.33
C LYS A 155 0.95 -7.80 -9.43
N LEU A 156 1.41 -7.37 -10.60
CA LEU A 156 0.55 -7.08 -11.76
C LEU A 156 -0.19 -8.31 -12.31
N VAL A 157 0.39 -9.50 -12.19
CA VAL A 157 -0.31 -10.74 -12.57
C VAL A 157 -1.38 -11.07 -11.53
N THR A 158 -1.03 -10.99 -10.25
CA THR A 158 -1.94 -11.35 -9.15
C THR A 158 -3.06 -10.34 -8.92
N SER A 159 -2.86 -9.05 -9.24
CA SER A 159 -3.90 -8.01 -9.11
C SER A 159 -5.14 -8.33 -9.93
N LYS A 160 -4.96 -8.97 -11.09
CA LYS A 160 -6.05 -9.38 -11.99
C LYS A 160 -7.05 -10.32 -11.34
N LEU A 161 -6.66 -11.04 -10.28
CA LEU A 161 -7.59 -11.88 -9.50
C LEU A 161 -8.60 -11.06 -8.71
N GLY A 162 -8.31 -9.78 -8.43
CA GLY A 162 -9.11 -8.89 -7.60
C GLY A 162 -9.78 -7.74 -8.34
N GLU A 163 -9.31 -7.37 -9.53
CA GLU A 163 -9.71 -6.16 -10.27
C GLU A 163 -11.23 -6.01 -10.46
N GLU A 164 -11.94 -7.09 -10.81
CA GLU A 164 -13.40 -7.06 -10.99
C GLU A 164 -14.20 -6.95 -9.69
N PHE A 165 -13.54 -7.20 -8.54
CA PHE A 165 -14.16 -7.20 -7.21
C PHE A 165 -13.87 -5.92 -6.42
N VAL A 166 -13.10 -5.00 -6.98
CA VAL A 166 -12.72 -3.76 -6.29
C VAL A 166 -13.97 -2.91 -6.06
N ILE A 167 -14.22 -2.58 -4.79
CA ILE A 167 -15.24 -1.61 -4.41
C ILE A 167 -14.65 -0.20 -4.36
N GLU A 168 -15.47 0.79 -4.64
CA GLU A 168 -15.09 2.20 -4.54
C GLU A 168 -14.63 2.52 -3.11
N PRO A 169 -13.34 2.87 -2.91
CA PRO A 169 -12.84 3.24 -1.60
C PRO A 169 -13.34 4.64 -1.21
N PHE A 170 -13.38 4.91 0.09
CA PHE A 170 -13.54 6.29 0.56
C PHE A 170 -12.32 7.12 0.09
N PRO A 171 -12.51 8.27 -0.58
CA PRO A 171 -11.40 8.99 -1.20
C PRO A 171 -10.53 9.70 -0.17
N ASP A 172 -9.30 10.03 -0.57
CA ASP A 172 -8.34 10.78 0.26
C ASP A 172 -8.69 12.26 0.40
N VAL A 173 -9.59 12.56 1.35
CA VAL A 173 -10.07 13.90 1.65
C VAL A 173 -9.07 14.79 2.39
N ILE A 174 -9.10 16.09 2.07
CA ILE A 174 -8.30 17.12 2.74
C ILE A 174 -9.10 17.72 3.89
N HIS A 175 -8.49 17.73 5.08
CA HIS A 175 -9.09 18.30 6.29
C HIS A 175 -8.47 19.67 6.60
N THR A 176 -9.17 20.52 7.34
CA THR A 176 -8.57 21.72 7.95
C THR A 176 -7.63 21.35 9.09
N GLU A 177 -6.87 22.32 9.59
CA GLU A 177 -6.01 22.12 10.77
C GLU A 177 -6.84 21.72 12.00
N GLU A 178 -8.00 22.36 12.21
CA GLU A 178 -8.90 22.06 13.32
C GLU A 178 -9.46 20.64 13.23
N GLU A 179 -9.95 20.26 12.05
CA GLU A 179 -10.46 18.91 11.80
C GLU A 179 -9.37 17.85 11.97
N THR A 180 -8.14 18.13 11.53
CA THR A 180 -7.00 17.22 11.68
C THR A 180 -6.66 17.00 13.17
N SER A 181 -6.69 18.07 13.96
CA SER A 181 -6.47 18.02 15.41
C SER A 181 -7.58 17.22 16.12
N GLU A 182 -8.83 17.46 15.75
CA GLU A 182 -10.00 16.76 16.29
C GLU A 182 -9.98 15.27 15.92
N ILE A 183 -9.72 14.95 14.65
CA ILE A 183 -9.52 13.57 14.18
C ILE A 183 -8.44 12.87 14.98
N SER A 184 -7.29 13.50 15.20
CA SER A 184 -6.18 12.88 15.93
C SER A 184 -6.55 12.52 17.37
N SER A 185 -7.37 13.36 17.99
CA SER A 185 -7.88 13.14 19.36
C SER A 185 -8.93 12.01 19.40
N LEU A 186 -9.84 11.95 18.42
CA LEU A 186 -10.92 10.96 18.36
C LEU A 186 -10.42 9.58 17.89
N TYR A 187 -9.61 9.55 16.84
CA TYR A 187 -9.29 8.33 16.10
C TYR A 187 -8.56 7.29 16.93
N LYS A 188 -7.64 7.72 17.80
CA LYS A 188 -6.82 6.79 18.57
C LYS A 188 -7.68 5.90 19.47
N ASP A 189 -8.56 6.50 20.27
CA ASP A 189 -9.40 5.77 21.22
C ASP A 189 -10.40 4.87 20.50
N ILE A 190 -11.03 5.40 19.44
CA ILE A 190 -11.95 4.65 18.57
C ILE A 190 -11.26 3.43 17.94
N SER A 191 -10.08 3.63 17.35
CA SER A 191 -9.31 2.60 16.66
C SER A 191 -8.82 1.52 17.63
N ASP A 192 -8.31 1.92 18.79
CA ASP A 192 -7.80 0.99 19.80
C ASP A 192 -8.93 0.17 20.40
N TYR A 193 -10.07 0.79 20.73
CA TYR A 193 -11.25 0.08 21.25
C TYR A 193 -11.81 -0.92 20.23
N ALA A 194 -11.95 -0.53 18.96
CA ALA A 194 -12.38 -1.44 17.89
C ALA A 194 -11.43 -2.63 17.71
N LYS A 195 -10.10 -2.40 17.72
CA LYS A 195 -9.09 -3.46 17.58
C LYS A 195 -9.11 -4.44 18.76
N GLN A 196 -9.18 -3.92 19.99
CA GLN A 196 -9.22 -4.75 21.20
C GLN A 196 -10.50 -5.58 21.27
N THR A 197 -11.65 -4.96 20.98
CA THR A 197 -12.94 -5.64 20.99
C THR A 197 -13.00 -6.72 19.91
N ARG A 198 -12.52 -6.43 18.70
CA ARG A 198 -12.37 -7.44 17.63
C ARG A 198 -11.47 -8.60 18.07
N ALA A 199 -10.32 -8.33 18.69
CA ALA A 199 -9.42 -9.37 19.15
C ALA A 199 -10.08 -10.26 20.23
N LYS A 200 -10.84 -9.66 21.15
CA LYS A 200 -11.64 -10.39 22.13
C LYS A 200 -12.69 -11.27 21.44
N TRP A 201 -13.52 -10.73 20.55
CA TRP A 201 -14.58 -11.51 19.90
C TRP A 201 -14.04 -12.67 19.07
N ILE A 202 -12.91 -12.49 18.39
CA ILE A 202 -12.25 -13.58 17.63
C ILE A 202 -11.74 -14.68 18.55
N THR A 203 -11.23 -14.35 19.74
CA THR A 203 -10.56 -15.32 20.63
C THR A 203 -11.46 -15.93 21.70
N ALA A 204 -12.49 -15.21 22.13
CA ALA A 204 -13.35 -15.58 23.26
C ALA A 204 -14.86 -15.51 22.94
N GLY A 205 -15.27 -15.03 21.76
CA GLY A 205 -16.68 -14.84 21.41
C GLY A 205 -17.33 -13.64 22.12
N GLY A 206 -18.67 -13.61 22.12
CA GLY A 206 -19.48 -12.58 22.80
C GLY A 206 -19.98 -11.43 21.92
N ILE A 207 -19.85 -11.52 20.59
CA ILE A 207 -20.25 -10.44 19.70
C ILE A 207 -21.76 -10.17 19.73
N ASP A 208 -22.58 -11.23 19.75
CA ASP A 208 -24.04 -11.10 19.67
C ASP A 208 -24.61 -10.43 20.92
N GLU A 209 -24.02 -10.67 22.09
CA GLU A 209 -24.45 -10.08 23.35
C GLU A 209 -23.90 -8.67 23.59
N GLU A 210 -22.73 -8.35 23.03
CA GLU A 210 -22.01 -7.10 23.32
C GLU A 210 -22.14 -6.04 22.23
N TRP A 211 -22.73 -6.37 21.08
CA TRP A 211 -22.78 -5.50 19.91
C TRP A 211 -23.37 -4.12 20.19
N ASP A 212 -24.54 -4.05 20.82
CA ASP A 212 -25.21 -2.78 21.08
C ASP A 212 -24.40 -1.90 22.04
N ALA A 213 -23.82 -2.50 23.09
CA ALA A 213 -22.97 -1.81 24.04
C ALA A 213 -21.67 -1.31 23.39
N TYR A 214 -21.10 -2.07 22.45
CA TYR A 214 -19.96 -1.66 21.64
C TYR A 214 -20.29 -0.44 20.79
N ILE A 215 -21.43 -0.44 20.09
CA ILE A 215 -21.87 0.72 19.28
C ILE A 215 -22.08 1.96 20.16
N ASP A 216 -22.74 1.81 21.31
CA ASP A 216 -22.92 2.91 22.25
C ASP A 216 -21.59 3.46 22.76
N GLN A 217 -20.60 2.59 23.02
CA GLN A 217 -19.28 3.01 23.43
C GLN A 217 -18.53 3.74 22.33
N MET A 218 -18.60 3.26 21.07
CA MET A 218 -18.03 3.94 19.91
C MET A 218 -18.59 5.36 19.76
N LYS A 219 -19.91 5.51 19.92
CA LYS A 219 -20.57 6.83 19.90
C LYS A 219 -20.12 7.73 21.04
N ARG A 220 -20.00 7.21 22.26
CA ARG A 220 -19.45 7.95 23.42
C ARG A 220 -17.99 8.38 23.19
N MET A 221 -17.23 7.61 22.43
CA MET A 221 -15.86 7.96 21.99
C MET A 221 -15.84 8.95 20.81
N GLY A 222 -17.00 9.36 20.30
CA GLY A 222 -17.14 10.36 19.24
C GLY A 222 -17.07 9.80 17.82
N SER A 223 -17.43 8.51 17.61
CA SER A 223 -17.48 7.93 16.25
C SER A 223 -18.38 8.70 15.29
N ASP A 224 -19.51 9.22 15.78
CA ASP A 224 -20.45 10.00 14.96
C ASP A 224 -19.82 11.32 14.52
N ARG A 225 -19.10 11.98 15.43
CA ARG A 225 -18.36 13.22 15.13
C ARG A 225 -17.20 12.95 14.17
N TYR A 226 -16.46 11.86 14.37
CA TYR A 226 -15.41 11.43 13.44
C TYR A 226 -15.98 11.24 12.02
N LEU A 227 -17.11 10.54 11.89
CA LEU A 227 -17.76 10.33 10.60
C LEU A 227 -18.24 11.64 9.96
N GLU A 228 -18.84 12.53 10.75
CA GLU A 228 -19.29 13.85 10.31
C GLU A 228 -18.13 14.66 9.70
N ILE A 229 -16.97 14.69 10.35
CA ILE A 229 -15.77 15.38 9.83
C ILE A 229 -15.34 14.78 8.48
N LYS A 230 -15.29 13.44 8.39
CA LYS A 230 -14.93 12.74 7.15
C LYS A 230 -15.90 13.08 6.00
N LEU A 231 -17.21 13.06 6.27
CA LEU A 231 -18.24 13.38 5.27
C LEU A 231 -18.22 14.87 4.88
N THR A 232 -17.99 15.77 5.82
CA THR A 232 -17.85 17.22 5.56
C THR A 232 -16.65 17.51 4.66
N ALA A 233 -15.52 16.83 4.89
CA ALA A 233 -14.35 16.93 4.01
C ALA A 233 -14.62 16.35 2.61
N LEU A 234 -15.37 15.26 2.52
CA LEU A 234 -15.80 14.69 1.24
C LEU A 234 -16.71 15.65 0.45
N GLU A 235 -17.66 16.31 1.12
CA GLU A 235 -18.55 17.29 0.49
C GLU A 235 -17.79 18.50 -0.05
N ARG A 236 -16.75 18.98 0.65
CA ARG A 236 -15.91 20.09 0.18
C ARG A 236 -15.11 19.78 -1.10
N MET A 237 -14.88 18.50 -1.40
CA MET A 237 -14.16 18.08 -2.61
C MET A 237 -15.04 17.93 -3.85
N LYS A 238 -16.36 17.89 -3.68
CA LYS A 238 -17.34 17.77 -4.77
C LYS A 238 -17.63 19.14 -5.39
#